data_AF-A0A7Y3J3C8-F1
#
_entry.id   AF-A0A7Y3J3C8-F1
#
_cell.length_a   1.000
_cell.length_b   1.000
_cell.length_c   1.000
_cell.angle_alpha   90.00
_cell.angle_beta   90.00
_cell.angle_gamma   90.00
#
_symmetry.space_group_name_H-M   'P 1'
#
loop_
_entity.id
_entity.type
_entity.pdbx_description
1 polymer ?
#
loop_
_entity_poly.entity_id
_entity_poly.type
_entity_poly.pdbx_seq_one_letter_code
_entity_poly.pdbx_strand_id
1 'polypeptide(L)' 'MPRIVAVIFDLDGTLVNSLEDISSSVNKVLEGLGCRPLSVGEYRPLVGWGLRKLVASAADRSLTETEQEQSY' A
#
# COMPACT_ATOMS: atom_id res chain seq x y z
N MET A 1 26.29 -27.25 -12.24
CA MET A 1 25.33 -26.22 -11.78
C MET A 1 25.87 -24.84 -12.16
N PRO A 2 25.04 -23.93 -12.68
CA PRO A 2 25.49 -22.58 -12.99
C PRO A 2 25.90 -21.84 -11.72
N ARG A 3 26.98 -21.03 -11.80
CA ARG A 3 27.46 -20.21 -10.69
C ARG A 3 26.62 -18.94 -10.60
N ILE A 4 25.91 -18.73 -9.51
CA ILE A 4 25.25 -17.45 -9.22
C ILE A 4 26.35 -16.45 -8.86
N VAL A 5 26.40 -15.31 -9.55
CA VAL A 5 27.43 -14.26 -9.35
C VAL A 5 26.87 -12.95 -8.81
N ALA A 6 25.54 -12.81 -8.77
CA ALA A 6 24.85 -11.65 -8.23
C ALA A 6 23.46 -12.04 -7.71
N VAL A 7 23.00 -11.29 -6.71
CA VAL A 7 21.64 -11.34 -6.17
C VAL A 7 21.14 -9.91 -6.05
N ILE A 8 19.92 -9.64 -6.54
CA ILE A 8 19.26 -8.35 -6.44
C ILE A 8 18.10 -8.51 -5.47
N PHE A 9 18.01 -7.58 -4.52
CA PHE A 9 16.90 -7.51 -3.58
C PHE A 9 16.05 -6.28 -3.90
N ASP A 10 14.75 -6.48 -3.89
CA ASP A 10 13.82 -5.37 -3.77
C ASP A 10 13.95 -4.75 -2.36
N LEU A 11 13.48 -3.52 -2.17
CA LEU A 11 13.54 -2.82 -0.89
C LEU A 11 12.26 -3.08 -0.08
N ASP A 12 11.13 -2.60 -0.60
CA ASP A 12 9.86 -2.55 0.10
C ASP A 12 9.25 -3.96 0.22
N GLY A 13 9.03 -4.41 1.44
CA GLY A 13 8.49 -5.75 1.70
C GLY A 13 9.49 -6.89 1.49
N THR A 14 10.75 -6.59 1.12
CA THR A 14 11.85 -7.56 1.04
C THR A 14 12.92 -7.28 2.09
N LEU A 15 13.60 -6.13 2.01
CA LEU A 15 14.62 -5.74 3.00
C LEU A 15 14.03 -4.90 4.14
N VAL A 16 12.95 -4.17 3.88
CA VAL A 16 12.34 -3.26 4.85
C VAL A 16 10.83 -3.50 4.92
N ASN A 17 10.29 -3.59 6.14
CA ASN A 17 8.85 -3.57 6.37
C ASN A 17 8.34 -2.11 6.35
N SER A 18 8.23 -1.52 5.16
CA SER A 18 7.85 -0.13 4.93
C SER A 18 6.34 0.12 4.84
N LEU A 19 5.50 -0.90 5.08
CA LEU A 19 4.06 -0.81 4.88
C LEU A 19 3.41 0.29 5.72
N GLU A 20 3.82 0.43 6.98
CA GLU A 20 3.29 1.44 7.89
C GLU A 20 3.69 2.86 7.46
N ASP A 21 4.96 3.06 7.11
CA ASP A 21 5.47 4.34 6.61
C ASP A 21 4.78 4.78 5.31
N ILE A 22 4.60 3.84 4.38
CA ILE A 22 3.89 4.09 3.12
C ILE A 22 2.42 4.44 3.41
N SER A 23 1.74 3.66 4.27
CA SER A 23 0.34 3.90 4.62
C SER A 23 0.13 5.28 5.27
N SER A 24 1.00 5.67 6.20
CA SER A 24 0.91 6.97 6.87
C SER A 24 1.16 8.13 5.91
N SER A 25 2.06 7.95 4.95
CA SER A 25 2.38 8.96 3.94
C SER A 25 1.22 9.16 2.97
N VAL A 26 0.58 8.09 2.50
CA VAL A 26 -0.57 8.19 1.59
C VAL A 26 -1.81 8.69 2.33
N ASN A 27 -2.06 8.26 3.57
CA ASN A 27 -3.17 8.77 4.38
C ASN A 27 -3.09 10.29 4.60
N LYS A 28 -1.90 10.84 4.84
CA LYS A 28 -1.72 12.32 4.93
C LYS A 28 -2.17 13.04 3.66
N VAL A 29 -1.93 12.44 2.49
CA VAL A 29 -2.39 13.00 1.20
C VAL A 29 -3.90 12.87 1.05
N LEU A 30 -4.47 11.72 1.39
CA LEU A 30 -5.93 11.50 1.35
C LEU A 30 -6.67 12.49 2.26
N GLU A 31 -6.21 12.64 3.50
CA GLU A 31 -6.77 13.59 4.47
C GLU A 31 -6.72 15.03 3.95
N GLY A 32 -5.59 15.43 3.35
CA GLY A 32 -5.43 16.76 2.74
C GLY A 32 -6.36 17.01 1.55
N LEU A 33 -6.88 15.96 0.92
CA LEU A 33 -7.87 16.01 -0.15
C LEU A 33 -9.32 15.84 0.36
N GLY A 34 -9.52 15.71 1.67
CA GLY A 34 -10.83 15.46 2.27
C GLY A 34 -11.35 14.03 2.07
N CYS A 35 -10.47 13.09 1.70
CA CYS A 35 -10.79 11.69 1.50
C CYS A 35 -10.60 10.89 2.80
N ARG A 36 -11.30 9.75 2.92
CA ARG A 36 -11.20 8.85 4.09
C ARG A 36 -9.83 8.16 4.14
N PRO A 37 -9.11 8.15 5.28
CA PRO A 37 -7.89 7.36 5.40
C PRO A 37 -8.18 5.85 5.32
N LEU A 38 -7.22 5.09 4.83
CA LEU A 38 -7.30 3.63 4.77
C LEU A 38 -6.52 3.00 5.91
N SER A 39 -6.96 1.83 6.37
CA SER A 39 -6.21 1.00 7.30
C SER A 39 -4.92 0.45 6.66
N VAL A 40 -3.93 0.11 7.48
CA VAL A 40 -2.68 -0.53 7.02
C VAL A 40 -2.96 -1.83 6.24
N GLY A 41 -4.01 -2.58 6.64
CA GLY A 41 -4.45 -3.79 5.96
C GLY A 41 -4.93 -3.55 4.52
N GLU A 42 -5.63 -2.43 4.29
CA GLU A 42 -6.10 -2.03 2.96
C GLU A 42 -4.94 -1.66 2.02
N TYR A 43 -3.79 -1.23 2.55
CA TYR A 43 -2.59 -0.90 1.76
C TYR A 43 -1.79 -2.11 1.31
N ARG A 44 -1.83 -3.22 2.06
CA ARG A 44 -1.02 -4.41 1.77
C ARG A 44 -1.13 -4.90 0.31
N PRO A 45 -2.32 -4.98 -0.34
CA PRO A 45 -2.40 -5.38 -1.75
C PRO A 45 -2.02 -4.27 -2.75
N LEU A 46 -1.81 -3.03 -2.30
CA LEU A 46 -1.57 -1.86 -3.16
C LEU A 46 -0.07 -1.54 -3.34
N VAL A 47 0.77 -1.94 -2.39
CA VAL A 47 2.22 -1.70 -2.40
C VAL A 47 2.94 -2.65 -3.36
N GLY A 48 4.07 -2.21 -3.93
CA GLY A 48 4.89 -2.99 -4.86
C GLY A 48 4.60 -2.77 -6.35
N TRP A 49 3.56 -2.00 -6.69
CA TRP A 49 3.18 -1.71 -8.08
C TRP A 49 3.56 -0.31 -8.57
N GLY A 50 4.38 0.40 -7.78
CA GLY A 50 4.80 1.77 -8.04
C GLY A 50 3.80 2.83 -7.57
N LEU A 51 4.32 4.05 -7.37
CA LEU A 51 3.61 5.17 -6.74
C LEU A 51 2.28 5.52 -7.43
N ARG A 52 2.26 5.61 -8.76
CA ARG A 52 1.06 6.03 -9.50
C ARG A 52 -0.11 5.07 -9.28
N LYS A 53 0.16 3.76 -9.31
CA LYS A 53 -0.88 2.74 -9.10
C LYS A 53 -1.33 2.73 -7.65
N LEU A 54 -0.39 2.84 -6.71
CA LEU A 54 -0.69 2.95 -5.28
C LEU A 54 -1.65 4.12 -5.00
N VAL A 55 -1.32 5.33 -5.46
CA VAL A 55 -2.15 6.52 -5.22
C VAL A 55 -3.52 6.40 -5.89
N ALA A 56 -3.58 5.94 -7.14
CA ALA A 56 -4.86 5.76 -7.84
C ALA A 56 -5.77 4.75 -7.13
N SER A 57 -5.25 3.59 -6.74
CA SER A 57 -6.03 2.57 -6.03
C SER A 57 -6.40 2.98 -4.60
N ALA A 58 -5.54 3.74 -3.90
CA ALA A 58 -5.86 4.26 -2.58
C ALA A 58 -6.96 5.32 -2.64
N ALA A 59 -6.91 6.23 -3.62
CA ALA A 59 -7.97 7.22 -3.84
C ALA A 59 -9.30 6.55 -4.19
N ASP A 60 -9.31 5.58 -5.09
CA ASP A 60 -10.51 4.81 -5.46
C ASP A 60 -11.14 4.12 -4.23
N ARG A 61 -10.34 3.39 -3.44
CA ARG A 61 -10.80 2.74 -2.20
C ARG A 61 -11.29 3.71 -1.14
N SER A 62 -10.70 4.89 -1.08
CA SER A 62 -11.09 5.92 -0.13
C SER A 62 -12.50 6.47 -0.44
N LEU A 63 -12.85 6.50 -1.73
CA LEU A 63 -14.14 6.99 -2.24
C LEU A 63 -15.23 5.91 -2.22
N THR A 64 -14.87 4.63 -2.30
CA THR A 64 -15.81 3.51 -2.16
C THR A 64 -15.96 3.10 -0.69
N GLU A 65 -17.11 3.34 -0.08
CA GLU A 65 -17.52 2.63 1.13
C GLU A 65 -17.59 1.14 0.79
N THR A 66 -16.87 0.30 1.53
CA THR A 66 -17.16 -1.13 1.53
C THR A 66 -17.82 -1.44 2.86
N GLU A 67 -19.14 -1.64 2.79
CA GLU A 67 -19.90 -2.38 3.78
C GLU A 67 -19.15 -3.69 4.07
N GLN A 68 -18.43 -3.74 5.18
CA GLN A 68 -18.16 -4.99 5.86
C GLN A 68 -18.86 -4.91 7.22
N GLU A 69 -20.20 -4.99 7.16
CA GLU A 69 -20.98 -5.44 8.29
C GLU A 69 -20.55 -6.87 8.64
N GLN A 70 -19.97 -6.99 9.84
CA GLN A 70 -20.14 -8.08 10.80
C GLN A 70 -20.69 -9.39 10.21
N SER A 71 -19.80 -10.32 9.83
CA SER A 71 -20.16 -11.74 9.87
C SER A 71 -19.95 -12.24 11.31
N TYR A 72 -21.07 -12.53 11.97
CA TYR A 72 -21.20 -13.22 13.25
C TYR A 72 -20.53 -14.61 13.24
#